data_AF-A0A9W7II24-F1
#
_entry.id   AF-A0A9W7II24-F1
#
_cell.length_a   1.000
_cell.length_b   1.000
_cell.length_c   1.000
_cell.angle_alpha   90.00
_cell.angle_beta   90.00
_cell.angle_gamma   90.00
#
_symmetry.space_group_name_H-M   'P 1'
#
loop_
_entity.id
_entity.type
_entity.pdbx_description
1 polymer ?
#
loop_
_entity_poly.entity_id
_entity_poly.type
_entity_poly.pdbx_seq_one_letter_code
_entity_poly.pdbx_strand_id
1 'polypeptide(L)'
;MAISMSKKKSKVSKKLETKQHHFSDTILFKILYRIPAAIFLLILIFLWSSSTTIISGKFVHVCVSSRKLNNLYCLSAGTQPNFDIPIQELSNNGPISTNSTSASIKEVVDIVREDPNSIIGNRVQNNGSDDEVAFAVKVVETQLQVQRSWISNKNHAASCEGRGIYVYDLPSKFNKDLVGQCGDMIPWTNVCAYFNNDAMGEPIAKLGNGWYHTHQYALELIFHTRALKHRCRVYNENEAKLFYVPYYGGLDILRWHFKNVSNDVKDTLGLELVKWLENKKPWLKNSGKDHVFVLGKISWDFRRKNDASWGTRFLELDQMQNSMKLLIERQPWHINDIGIPHPTYFHPHSDDDIITWQLNIIRSNRKSLIGFAGAARPDAPENIRSILINQCNSDETKCRFLNCSLGGCDKPESVIELFRDSEFCLQPPGDSPTRKSVFDSLVSGCIPVLFDPFTAYYQYPWHLPEDHSKYSVFIGKEEVREMKVNIVEKLMKVSVREREDMRRFIVYELLPGLVYGDSNSKLEKFQDAFSITINNLLERVNRIE
;
A
#
# COMPACT_ATOMS: atom_id res chain seq x y z
N MET A 1 40.72 -63.55 -34.39
CA MET A 1 39.98 -64.82 -34.59
C MET A 1 38.80 -64.77 -33.62
N ALA A 2 37.55 -64.55 -34.04
CA ALA A 2 36.67 -65.50 -34.75
C ALA A 2 36.45 -66.73 -33.85
N ILE A 3 35.29 -67.09 -33.29
CA ILE A 3 33.95 -67.39 -33.82
C ILE A 3 33.13 -67.84 -32.58
N SER A 4 31.95 -67.31 -32.29
CA SER A 4 30.62 -67.69 -32.82
C SER A 4 30.01 -69.01 -32.26
N MET A 5 28.78 -68.84 -31.71
CA MET A 5 27.56 -69.65 -31.88
C MET A 5 27.58 -71.13 -31.42
N SER A 6 26.53 -71.81 -30.97
CA SER A 6 25.08 -71.61 -30.78
C SER A 6 24.50 -73.05 -30.72
N LYS A 7 23.46 -73.32 -29.92
CA LYS A 7 22.17 -73.96 -30.32
C LYS A 7 21.55 -74.95 -29.31
N LYS A 8 20.26 -74.67 -29.03
CA LYS A 8 19.07 -75.58 -28.96
C LYS A 8 19.01 -76.60 -27.79
N LYS A 9 17.85 -76.98 -27.21
CA LYS A 9 16.40 -76.94 -27.56
C LYS A 9 15.57 -77.30 -26.29
N SER A 10 14.52 -76.55 -25.92
CA SER A 10 13.05 -76.84 -25.98
C SER A 10 12.42 -77.95 -25.10
N LYS A 11 11.42 -77.60 -24.26
CA LYS A 11 9.97 -77.96 -24.36
C LYS A 11 9.14 -77.39 -23.17
N VAL A 12 8.11 -76.56 -23.45
CA VAL A 12 6.63 -76.79 -23.30
C VAL A 12 6.10 -76.64 -21.86
N SER A 13 5.48 -75.50 -21.49
CA SER A 13 4.07 -75.04 -21.63
C SER A 13 3.14 -75.41 -20.48
N LYS A 14 2.62 -74.39 -19.76
CA LYS A 14 1.20 -74.24 -19.40
C LYS A 14 0.89 -72.79 -18.97
N LYS A 15 -0.39 -72.44 -19.08
CA LYS A 15 -1.02 -71.16 -19.46
C LYS A 15 -1.90 -70.64 -18.32
N LEU A 16 -1.96 -69.32 -18.10
CA LEU A 16 -3.07 -68.45 -17.60
C LEU A 16 -2.40 -67.14 -17.08
N GLU A 17 -2.87 -65.90 -17.21
CA GLU A 17 -4.09 -65.31 -17.75
C GLU A 17 -3.79 -63.78 -17.87
N THR A 18 -4.08 -63.16 -19.01
CA THR A 18 -3.90 -61.71 -19.25
C THR A 18 -5.20 -60.95 -18.95
N LYS A 19 -5.16 -59.98 -18.03
CA LYS A 19 -6.23 -59.00 -17.84
C LYS A 19 -6.04 -57.80 -18.77
N GLN A 20 -7.14 -57.48 -19.44
CA GLN A 20 -7.33 -56.50 -20.49
C GLN A 20 -7.89 -55.20 -19.87
N HIS A 21 -7.28 -54.06 -20.14
CA HIS A 21 -7.92 -52.74 -20.00
C HIS A 21 -7.66 -51.93 -21.27
N HIS A 22 -8.61 -52.00 -22.19
CA HIS A 22 -8.73 -51.12 -23.36
C HIS A 22 -10.19 -50.66 -23.39
N PHE A 23 -10.48 -49.44 -22.97
CA PHE A 23 -11.73 -48.75 -23.31
C PHE A 23 -11.60 -47.23 -23.05
N SER A 24 -10.88 -46.53 -23.94
CA SER A 24 -10.88 -45.05 -24.04
C SER A 24 -10.28 -44.56 -25.37
N ASP A 25 -9.33 -45.29 -25.96
CA ASP A 25 -8.52 -44.78 -27.09
C ASP A 25 -9.15 -44.87 -28.50
N THR A 26 -10.30 -45.53 -28.66
CA THR A 26 -10.86 -45.82 -30.00
C THR A 26 -11.82 -44.75 -30.55
N ILE A 27 -12.27 -43.80 -29.73
CA ILE A 27 -13.20 -42.73 -30.17
C ILE A 27 -12.43 -41.53 -30.75
N LEU A 28 -11.32 -41.14 -30.11
CA LEU A 28 -10.51 -39.99 -30.52
C LEU A 28 -9.89 -40.18 -31.92
N PHE A 29 -9.40 -41.40 -32.19
CA PHE A 29 -8.76 -41.74 -33.46
C PHE A 29 -9.73 -41.75 -34.67
N LYS A 30 -11.03 -42.00 -34.45
CA LYS A 30 -12.03 -42.01 -35.53
C LYS A 30 -12.52 -40.62 -35.92
N ILE A 31 -12.41 -39.63 -35.03
CA ILE A 31 -12.84 -38.25 -35.30
C ILE A 31 -11.78 -37.50 -36.11
N LEU A 32 -10.49 -37.73 -35.82
CA LEU A 32 -9.36 -37.07 -36.50
C LEU A 32 -9.28 -37.41 -38.00
N TYR A 33 -9.70 -38.60 -38.42
CA TYR A 33 -9.62 -39.03 -39.82
C TYR A 33 -10.73 -38.49 -40.73
N ARG A 34 -11.73 -37.80 -40.16
CA ARG A 34 -12.86 -37.22 -40.91
C ARG A 34 -12.71 -35.72 -41.20
N ILE A 35 -11.67 -35.09 -40.69
CA ILE A 35 -11.41 -33.68 -40.91
C ILE A 35 -10.54 -33.58 -42.18
N PRO A 36 -11.01 -32.93 -43.26
CA PRO A 36 -10.18 -32.67 -44.44
C PRO A 36 -8.85 -32.05 -44.02
N ALA A 37 -7.72 -32.54 -44.53
CA ALA A 37 -6.39 -32.10 -44.12
C ALA A 37 -6.23 -30.56 -44.16
N ALA A 38 -6.92 -29.89 -45.09
CA ALA A 38 -6.97 -28.42 -45.18
C ALA A 38 -7.64 -27.74 -43.97
N ILE A 39 -8.69 -28.32 -43.40
CA ILE A 39 -9.38 -27.80 -42.20
C ILE A 39 -8.52 -28.01 -40.96
N PHE A 40 -7.82 -29.15 -40.87
CA PHE A 40 -6.87 -29.40 -39.78
C PHE A 40 -5.70 -28.41 -39.83
N LEU A 41 -5.17 -28.12 -41.02
CA LEU A 41 -4.14 -27.11 -41.23
C LEU A 41 -4.62 -25.69 -40.88
N LEU A 42 -5.86 -25.33 -41.22
CA LEU A 42 -6.46 -24.05 -40.84
C LEU A 42 -6.64 -23.92 -39.32
N ILE A 43 -7.02 -24.98 -38.62
CA ILE A 43 -7.12 -25.00 -37.15
C ILE A 43 -5.74 -24.83 -36.50
N LEU A 44 -4.71 -25.50 -37.03
CA LEU A 44 -3.34 -25.34 -36.55
C LEU A 44 -2.81 -23.92 -36.79
N ILE A 45 -3.05 -23.33 -37.96
CA ILE A 45 -2.66 -21.95 -38.27
C ILE A 45 -3.42 -20.95 -37.37
N PHE A 46 -4.71 -21.19 -37.09
CA PHE A 46 -5.51 -20.36 -36.18
C PHE A 46 -5.01 -20.45 -34.74
N LEU A 47 -4.65 -21.65 -34.27
CA LEU A 47 -4.02 -21.82 -32.95
C LEU A 47 -2.65 -21.14 -32.88
N TRP A 48 -1.85 -21.22 -33.94
CA TRP A 48 -0.52 -20.62 -33.99
C TRP A 48 -0.54 -19.09 -34.13
N SER A 49 -1.57 -18.52 -34.74
CA SER A 49 -1.76 -17.06 -34.81
C SER A 49 -2.45 -16.45 -33.59
N SER A 50 -3.10 -17.27 -32.76
CA SER A 50 -3.85 -16.83 -31.57
C SER A 50 -3.16 -17.16 -30.24
N SER A 51 -2.01 -17.86 -30.26
CA SER A 51 -1.32 -18.27 -29.04
C SER A 51 0.16 -17.92 -29.02
N THR A 52 0.64 -17.51 -27.85
CA THR A 52 2.05 -17.31 -27.55
C THR A 52 2.51 -18.40 -26.60
N THR A 53 3.55 -19.13 -27.00
CA THR A 53 4.22 -20.10 -26.14
C THR A 53 5.39 -19.42 -25.45
N ILE A 54 5.29 -19.27 -24.13
CA ILE A 54 6.38 -18.72 -23.30
C ILE A 54 7.02 -19.89 -22.56
N ILE A 55 8.32 -20.08 -22.78
CA ILE A 55 9.12 -21.09 -22.07
C ILE A 55 9.87 -20.37 -20.95
N SER A 56 9.51 -20.66 -19.70
CA SER A 56 10.18 -20.15 -18.50
C SER A 56 10.62 -21.33 -17.63
N GLY A 57 11.91 -21.68 -17.68
CA GLY A 57 12.46 -22.79 -16.91
C GLY A 57 11.82 -24.15 -17.24
N LYS A 58 11.34 -24.88 -16.22
CA LYS A 58 10.79 -26.26 -16.35
C LYS A 58 9.30 -26.31 -16.71
N PHE A 59 8.68 -25.17 -17.06
CA PHE A 59 7.25 -25.09 -17.36
C PHE A 59 7.01 -24.55 -18.77
N VAL A 60 6.03 -25.16 -19.46
CA VAL A 60 5.53 -24.67 -20.76
C VAL A 60 4.20 -23.97 -20.51
N HIS A 61 4.14 -22.68 -20.83
CA HIS A 61 2.90 -21.91 -20.82
C HIS A 61 2.35 -21.79 -22.24
N VAL A 62 1.11 -22.22 -22.44
CA VAL A 62 0.36 -21.98 -23.69
C VAL A 62 -0.68 -20.92 -23.39
N CYS A 63 -0.45 -19.70 -23.88
CA CYS A 63 -1.35 -18.57 -23.70
C CYS A 63 -2.16 -18.34 -24.96
N VAL A 64 -3.49 -18.32 -24.87
CA VAL A 64 -4.40 -18.07 -26.00
C VAL A 64 -5.11 -16.73 -25.79
N SER A 65 -5.11 -15.90 -26.83
CA SER A 65 -5.88 -14.66 -26.90
C SER A 65 -7.15 -14.89 -27.72
N SER A 66 -8.30 -14.43 -27.20
CA SER A 66 -9.60 -14.52 -27.89
C SER A 66 -10.34 -13.19 -27.78
N ARG A 67 -10.96 -12.74 -28.88
CA ARG A 67 -11.72 -11.49 -28.94
C ARG A 67 -12.93 -11.43 -28.00
N LYS A 68 -13.33 -12.55 -27.37
CA LYS A 68 -14.42 -12.62 -26.38
C LYS A 68 -13.95 -12.63 -24.92
N LEU A 69 -12.65 -12.77 -24.65
CA LEU A 69 -12.09 -12.76 -23.30
C LEU A 69 -11.25 -11.49 -23.14
N ASN A 70 -11.60 -10.64 -22.18
CA ASN A 70 -10.89 -9.37 -21.95
C ASN A 70 -9.48 -9.54 -21.35
N ASN A 71 -9.04 -10.77 -21.05
CA ASN A 71 -7.72 -11.10 -20.48
C ASN A 71 -7.09 -12.33 -21.18
N LEU A 72 -5.75 -12.37 -21.22
CA LEU A 72 -4.95 -13.48 -21.76
C LEU A 72 -5.17 -14.75 -20.89
N TYR A 73 -5.56 -15.87 -21.52
CA TYR A 73 -5.77 -17.13 -20.80
C TYR A 73 -4.60 -18.08 -21.02
N CYS A 74 -3.86 -18.40 -19.96
CA CYS A 74 -2.67 -19.25 -20.02
C CYS A 74 -2.88 -20.58 -19.29
N LEU A 75 -2.71 -21.69 -20.00
CA LEU A 75 -2.65 -23.03 -19.43
C LEU A 75 -1.19 -23.41 -19.17
N SER A 76 -0.90 -23.89 -17.96
CA SER A 76 0.45 -24.28 -17.54
C SER A 76 0.48 -25.78 -17.27
N ALA A 77 1.32 -26.52 -17.98
CA ALA A 77 1.52 -27.96 -17.75
C ALA A 77 2.93 -28.21 -17.21
N GLY A 78 3.01 -28.81 -16.02
CA GLY A 78 4.25 -29.29 -15.41
C GLY A 78 4.38 -30.80 -15.56
N THR A 79 5.61 -31.31 -15.72
CA THR A 79 5.87 -32.74 -15.79
C THR A 79 5.96 -33.36 -14.39
N GLN A 80 4.83 -33.80 -13.80
CA GLN A 80 4.67 -35.01 -12.96
C GLN A 80 3.17 -35.31 -12.73
N PRO A 81 2.72 -36.58 -12.73
CA PRO A 81 1.29 -36.95 -12.73
C PRO A 81 0.71 -37.23 -11.32
N ASN A 82 -0.56 -36.85 -11.13
CA ASN A 82 -1.59 -37.32 -10.18
C ASN A 82 -1.23 -37.64 -8.71
N PHE A 83 -1.97 -37.05 -7.75
CA PHE A 83 -3.15 -37.71 -7.13
C PHE A 83 -3.90 -36.79 -6.13
N ASP A 84 -5.22 -36.85 -6.25
CA ASP A 84 -6.37 -36.51 -5.38
C ASP A 84 -6.23 -35.56 -4.18
N ILE A 85 -7.09 -34.53 -4.22
CA ILE A 85 -7.48 -33.66 -3.11
C ILE A 85 -8.58 -34.37 -2.30
N PRO A 86 -8.39 -34.69 -1.01
CA PRO A 86 -9.51 -34.88 -0.12
C PRO A 86 -10.05 -33.51 0.29
N ILE A 87 -11.32 -33.27 -0.01
CA ILE A 87 -12.10 -32.18 0.60
C ILE A 87 -12.19 -32.49 2.09
N GLN A 88 -11.47 -31.74 2.92
CA GLN A 88 -11.74 -31.64 4.35
C GLN A 88 -12.32 -30.26 4.64
N GLU A 89 -13.46 -30.30 5.32
CA GLU A 89 -14.32 -29.19 5.69
C GLU A 89 -13.56 -28.04 6.38
N LEU A 90 -13.92 -26.81 6.02
CA LEU A 90 -13.56 -25.62 6.76
C LEU A 90 -14.03 -25.75 8.21
N SER A 91 -13.10 -25.79 9.16
CA SER A 91 -13.37 -25.30 10.50
C SER A 91 -12.11 -24.68 11.13
N ASN A 92 -12.34 -23.52 11.74
CA ASN A 92 -11.50 -22.80 12.69
C ASN A 92 -10.30 -22.03 12.15
N ASN A 93 -10.57 -20.79 11.76
CA ASN A 93 -9.67 -19.66 12.03
C ASN A 93 -9.29 -19.73 13.52
N GLY A 94 -8.02 -20.00 13.80
CA GLY A 94 -7.48 -19.88 15.16
C GLY A 94 -7.61 -18.43 15.64
N PRO A 95 -7.94 -18.19 16.93
CA PRO A 95 -8.02 -16.85 17.45
C PRO A 95 -6.62 -16.22 17.43
N ILE A 96 -6.53 -15.04 16.83
CA ILE A 96 -5.43 -14.11 17.07
C ILE A 96 -5.33 -13.96 18.60
N SER A 97 -4.14 -14.17 19.15
CA SER A 97 -3.84 -13.99 20.58
C SER A 97 -4.44 -12.66 21.08
N THR A 98 -5.48 -12.75 21.90
CA THR A 98 -6.29 -11.62 22.39
C THR A 98 -5.53 -10.70 23.35
N ASN A 99 -4.37 -11.14 23.86
CA ASN A 99 -3.63 -10.43 24.90
C ASN A 99 -2.66 -9.38 24.36
N SER A 100 -2.16 -9.49 23.13
CA SER A 100 -1.23 -8.50 22.55
C SER A 100 -1.95 -7.39 21.77
N THR A 101 -3.15 -7.67 21.26
CA THR A 101 -4.05 -6.66 20.68
C THR A 101 -4.58 -5.70 21.74
N SER A 102 -4.86 -6.17 22.97
CA SER A 102 -5.50 -5.36 24.01
C SER A 102 -4.67 -4.15 24.49
N ALA A 103 -3.33 -4.22 24.45
CA ALA A 103 -2.46 -3.13 24.89
C ALA A 103 -2.35 -2.00 23.84
N SER A 104 -2.19 -2.34 22.56
CA SER A 104 -2.30 -1.36 21.46
C SER A 104 -3.68 -0.72 21.40
N ILE A 105 -4.73 -1.47 21.76
CA ILE A 105 -6.09 -0.96 21.71
C ILE A 105 -6.46 -0.15 22.98
N LYS A 106 -5.77 -0.34 24.12
CA LYS A 106 -5.98 0.51 25.32
C LYS A 106 -5.56 1.97 25.09
N GLU A 107 -4.38 2.20 24.49
CA GLU A 107 -3.95 3.55 24.06
C GLU A 107 -4.96 4.19 23.09
N VAL A 108 -5.64 3.36 22.31
CA VAL A 108 -6.69 3.73 21.36
C VAL A 108 -8.03 4.04 22.04
N VAL A 109 -8.41 3.29 23.07
CA VAL A 109 -9.62 3.56 23.87
C VAL A 109 -9.47 4.89 24.62
N ASP A 110 -8.28 5.23 25.08
CA ASP A 110 -8.00 6.53 25.70
C ASP A 110 -8.17 7.68 24.70
N ILE A 111 -7.74 7.50 23.44
CA ILE A 111 -8.01 8.45 22.36
C ILE A 111 -9.51 8.58 22.04
N VAL A 112 -10.26 7.48 22.07
CA VAL A 112 -11.72 7.45 21.83
C VAL A 112 -12.48 8.10 22.99
N ARG A 113 -12.01 7.98 24.24
CA ARG A 113 -12.60 8.61 25.43
C ARG A 113 -12.55 10.14 25.37
N GLU A 114 -11.57 10.71 24.68
CA GLU A 114 -11.46 12.16 24.46
C GLU A 114 -12.31 12.68 23.27
N ASP A 115 -13.12 11.83 22.62
CA ASP A 115 -13.99 12.23 21.51
C ASP A 115 -15.50 12.13 21.80
N PRO A 116 -16.13 13.22 22.31
CA PRO A 116 -17.56 13.26 22.63
C PRO A 116 -18.47 13.23 21.38
N ASN A 117 -17.91 13.46 20.18
CA ASN A 117 -18.64 13.44 18.91
C ASN A 117 -18.56 12.08 18.17
N SER A 118 -17.76 11.13 18.67
CA SER A 118 -17.83 9.76 18.19
C SER A 118 -19.12 9.11 18.71
N ILE A 119 -19.76 8.27 17.89
CA ILE A 119 -20.91 7.42 18.28
C ILE A 119 -20.61 6.56 19.54
N ILE A 120 -19.33 6.49 19.92
CA ILE A 120 -18.76 5.69 20.99
C ILE A 120 -18.80 6.41 22.34
N GLY A 121 -18.59 7.74 22.40
CA GLY A 121 -18.49 8.49 23.67
C GLY A 121 -19.69 8.31 24.61
N ASN A 122 -20.90 8.16 24.06
CA ASN A 122 -22.13 8.00 24.84
C ASN A 122 -22.42 6.57 25.33
N ARG A 123 -21.67 5.55 24.90
CA ARG A 123 -21.85 4.14 25.36
C ARG A 123 -20.68 3.57 26.17
N VAL A 124 -19.57 4.30 26.27
CA VAL A 124 -18.31 3.87 26.93
C VAL A 124 -18.39 3.90 28.46
N GLN A 125 -19.44 4.44 29.08
CA GLN A 125 -19.47 4.56 30.55
C GLN A 125 -19.85 3.27 31.32
N ASN A 126 -20.20 2.16 30.66
CA ASN A 126 -20.87 1.04 31.35
C ASN A 126 -20.31 -0.40 31.19
N ASN A 127 -19.21 -0.66 30.46
CA ASN A 127 -18.69 -2.03 30.26
C ASN A 127 -17.21 -2.20 30.64
N GLY A 128 -16.78 -3.42 30.95
CA GLY A 128 -15.38 -3.74 31.28
C GLY A 128 -14.40 -3.46 30.13
N SER A 129 -13.12 -3.24 30.44
CA SER A 129 -12.13 -2.72 29.47
C SER A 129 -11.97 -3.54 28.19
N ASP A 130 -12.17 -4.85 28.27
CA ASP A 130 -11.98 -5.74 27.12
C ASP A 130 -13.17 -5.69 26.15
N ASP A 131 -14.39 -5.47 26.67
CA ASP A 131 -15.59 -5.26 25.86
C ASP A 131 -15.55 -3.89 25.14
N GLU A 132 -14.98 -2.87 25.78
CA GLU A 132 -14.77 -1.54 25.20
C GLU A 132 -13.81 -1.60 24.00
N VAL A 133 -12.69 -2.31 24.18
CA VAL A 133 -11.67 -2.57 23.15
C VAL A 133 -12.29 -3.28 21.94
N ALA A 134 -13.04 -4.36 22.18
CA ALA A 134 -13.71 -5.11 21.11
C ALA A 134 -14.72 -4.26 20.35
N PHE A 135 -15.47 -3.42 21.06
CA PHE A 135 -16.40 -2.47 20.46
C PHE A 135 -15.70 -1.43 19.59
N ALA A 136 -14.62 -0.82 20.08
CA ALA A 136 -13.86 0.19 19.35
C ALA A 136 -13.27 -0.37 18.04
N VAL A 137 -12.72 -1.59 18.07
CA VAL A 137 -12.22 -2.28 16.86
C VAL A 137 -13.34 -2.51 15.86
N LYS A 138 -14.49 -3.02 16.33
CA LYS A 138 -15.64 -3.28 15.45
C LYS A 138 -16.13 -2.03 14.72
N VAL A 139 -16.08 -0.87 15.38
CA VAL A 139 -16.42 0.41 14.73
C VAL A 139 -15.43 0.74 13.62
N VAL A 140 -14.13 0.61 13.86
CA VAL A 140 -13.09 0.84 12.85
C VAL A 140 -13.24 -0.10 11.67
N GLU A 141 -13.46 -1.39 11.90
CA GLU A 141 -13.68 -2.39 10.85
C GLU A 141 -14.91 -2.04 10.00
N THR A 142 -16.01 -1.61 10.64
CA THR A 142 -17.22 -1.16 9.93
C THR A 142 -16.91 0.04 9.03
N GLN A 143 -16.14 1.02 9.53
CA GLN A 143 -15.74 2.17 8.71
C GLN A 143 -14.84 1.78 7.55
N LEU A 144 -13.90 0.85 7.76
CA LEU A 144 -13.06 0.32 6.69
C LEU A 144 -13.90 -0.32 5.59
N GLN A 145 -14.93 -1.10 5.93
CA GLN A 145 -15.80 -1.73 4.94
C GLN A 145 -16.55 -0.69 4.11
N VAL A 146 -17.03 0.39 4.74
CA VAL A 146 -17.64 1.52 4.02
C VAL A 146 -16.61 2.18 3.08
N GLN A 147 -15.39 2.45 3.57
CA GLN A 147 -14.34 3.06 2.75
C GLN A 147 -13.91 2.17 1.57
N ARG A 148 -13.80 0.85 1.79
CA ARG A 148 -13.51 -0.14 0.74
C ARG A 148 -14.64 -0.26 -0.27
N SER A 149 -15.90 -0.04 0.13
CA SER A 149 -17.03 -0.05 -0.80
C SER A 149 -16.93 1.04 -1.88
N TRP A 150 -16.13 2.09 -1.65
CA TRP A 150 -15.86 3.18 -2.60
C TRP A 150 -14.69 2.90 -3.54
N ILE A 151 -14.05 1.72 -3.44
CA ILE A 151 -13.01 1.34 -4.39
C ILE A 151 -13.64 1.20 -5.77
N SER A 152 -13.09 1.91 -6.75
CA SER A 152 -13.56 1.86 -8.13
C SER A 152 -13.08 0.59 -8.82
N ASN A 153 -14.02 -0.19 -9.36
CA ASN A 153 -13.73 -1.40 -10.13
C ASN A 153 -13.41 -1.13 -11.61
N LYS A 154 -13.33 0.13 -12.02
CA LYS A 154 -13.19 0.51 -13.44
C LYS A 154 -11.85 1.20 -13.67
N ASN A 155 -11.08 0.69 -14.63
CA ASN A 155 -9.97 1.42 -15.24
C ASN A 155 -10.55 2.55 -16.09
N HIS A 156 -10.82 3.65 -15.41
CA HIS A 156 -11.58 4.79 -15.88
C HIS A 156 -10.78 5.70 -16.83
N ALA A 157 -9.81 5.15 -17.57
CA ALA A 157 -8.85 5.88 -18.38
C ALA A 157 -9.46 6.57 -19.62
N ALA A 158 -10.69 6.23 -20.04
CA ALA A 158 -11.25 6.75 -21.30
C ALA A 158 -12.14 8.01 -21.17
N SER A 159 -13.15 8.05 -20.29
CA SER A 159 -14.13 9.17 -20.27
C SER A 159 -14.02 10.09 -19.04
N CYS A 160 -14.22 11.40 -19.25
CA CYS A 160 -14.36 12.44 -18.22
C CYS A 160 -15.81 12.91 -18.04
N GLU A 161 -16.75 12.35 -18.80
CA GLU A 161 -18.17 12.68 -18.68
C GLU A 161 -18.67 12.35 -17.27
N GLY A 162 -19.24 13.35 -16.58
CA GLY A 162 -19.68 13.21 -15.19
C GLY A 162 -18.54 13.04 -14.18
N ARG A 163 -17.30 13.42 -14.53
CA ARG A 163 -16.10 13.23 -13.68
C ARG A 163 -15.23 14.48 -13.57
N GLY A 164 -15.83 15.65 -13.80
CA GLY A 164 -15.16 16.93 -13.71
C GLY A 164 -14.56 17.15 -12.32
N ILE A 165 -13.29 17.53 -12.27
CA ILE A 165 -12.59 17.89 -11.04
C ILE A 165 -12.32 19.39 -11.09
N TYR A 166 -12.94 20.15 -10.19
CA TYR A 166 -12.63 21.55 -10.03
C TYR A 166 -11.54 21.72 -8.98
N VAL A 167 -10.47 22.41 -9.34
CA VAL A 167 -9.40 22.78 -8.41
C VAL A 167 -9.55 24.26 -8.10
N TYR A 168 -9.83 24.60 -6.84
CA TYR A 168 -9.98 26.00 -6.45
C TYR A 168 -8.68 26.79 -6.65
N ASP A 169 -8.81 27.98 -7.23
CA ASP A 169 -7.76 29.00 -7.16
C ASP A 169 -7.88 29.75 -5.84
N LEU A 170 -7.22 29.22 -4.81
CA LEU A 170 -7.21 29.81 -3.48
C LEU A 170 -6.33 31.07 -3.44
N PRO A 171 -6.65 32.07 -2.58
CA PRO A 171 -5.70 33.11 -2.21
C PRO A 171 -4.34 32.50 -1.80
N SER A 172 -3.24 33.10 -2.26
CA SER A 172 -1.88 32.53 -2.15
C SER A 172 -1.46 32.20 -0.72
N LYS A 173 -1.99 32.92 0.28
CA LYS A 173 -1.74 32.69 1.70
C LYS A 173 -2.07 31.27 2.16
N PHE A 174 -3.01 30.59 1.49
CA PHE A 174 -3.42 29.22 1.82
C PHE A 174 -2.52 28.14 1.21
N ASN A 175 -1.60 28.50 0.30
CA ASN A 175 -0.69 27.55 -0.33
C ASN A 175 0.67 28.15 -0.75
N LYS A 176 0.73 28.93 -1.84
CA LYS A 176 1.97 29.41 -2.47
C LYS A 176 2.86 30.18 -1.50
N ASP A 177 2.26 31.00 -0.63
CA ASP A 177 3.03 31.79 0.34
C ASP A 177 3.62 30.91 1.45
N LEU A 178 2.99 29.77 1.76
CA LEU A 178 3.54 28.78 2.70
C LEU A 178 4.77 28.11 2.06
N VAL A 179 4.71 27.74 0.79
CA VAL A 179 5.89 27.21 0.06
C VAL A 179 7.04 28.21 0.08
N GLY A 180 6.76 29.50 -0.13
CA GLY A 180 7.78 30.56 -0.05
C GLY A 180 8.46 30.72 1.32
N GLN A 181 7.86 30.16 2.39
CA GLN A 181 8.39 30.20 3.75
C GLN A 181 9.14 28.92 4.17
N CYS A 182 9.40 28.01 3.23
CA CYS A 182 10.07 26.72 3.45
C CYS A 182 11.42 26.79 4.17
N GLY A 183 12.12 27.93 4.12
CA GLY A 183 13.41 28.12 4.78
C GLY A 183 13.31 28.25 6.30
N ASP A 184 12.17 28.71 6.81
CA ASP A 184 11.99 29.15 8.20
C ASP A 184 10.95 28.31 8.97
N MET A 185 10.52 27.18 8.40
CA MET A 185 9.53 26.29 9.01
C MET A 185 10.15 25.40 10.08
N ILE A 186 11.33 24.82 9.81
CA ILE A 186 11.99 23.86 10.70
C ILE A 186 13.35 24.45 11.15
N PRO A 187 13.59 24.67 12.46
CA PRO A 187 14.77 25.40 12.93
C PRO A 187 16.11 24.78 12.54
N TRP A 188 16.16 23.46 12.34
CA TRP A 188 17.37 22.70 12.06
C TRP A 188 17.49 22.25 10.59
N THR A 189 16.52 22.56 9.72
CA THR A 189 16.55 22.08 8.32
C THR A 189 15.78 23.02 7.40
N ASN A 190 16.42 23.44 6.31
CA ASN A 190 15.74 24.13 5.22
C ASN A 190 15.05 23.10 4.31
N VAL A 191 13.72 23.15 4.23
CA VAL A 191 12.94 22.19 3.44
C VAL A 191 12.67 22.64 1.99
N CYS A 192 13.15 23.82 1.58
CA CYS A 192 12.92 24.35 0.24
C CYS A 192 13.47 23.42 -0.87
N ALA A 193 14.61 22.79 -0.64
CA ALA A 193 15.21 21.86 -1.59
C ALA A 193 14.29 20.67 -1.90
N TYR A 194 13.43 20.29 -0.97
CA TYR A 194 12.45 19.21 -1.17
C TYR A 194 11.23 19.65 -1.99
N PHE A 195 11.02 20.96 -2.19
CA PHE A 195 9.91 21.50 -2.97
C PHE A 195 10.27 21.74 -4.44
N ASN A 196 11.54 21.51 -4.82
CA ASN A 196 11.98 21.45 -6.21
C ASN A 196 11.36 20.25 -6.95
N ASN A 197 11.38 20.32 -8.29
CA ASN A 197 10.87 19.25 -9.16
C ASN A 197 9.45 18.82 -8.79
N ASP A 198 8.52 19.79 -8.73
CA ASP A 198 7.12 19.55 -8.34
C ASP A 198 6.99 18.84 -6.97
N ALA A 199 7.87 19.22 -6.03
CA ALA A 199 8.01 18.67 -4.69
C ALA A 199 8.45 17.21 -4.58
N MET A 200 9.02 16.66 -5.64
CA MET A 200 9.73 15.37 -5.57
C MET A 200 11.10 15.53 -4.89
N GLY A 201 11.68 16.74 -4.91
CA GLY A 201 13.04 17.02 -4.41
C GLY A 201 14.11 16.79 -5.46
N GLU A 202 15.39 16.83 -5.07
CA GLU A 202 16.52 16.64 -5.99
C GLU A 202 16.64 15.19 -6.50
N PRO A 203 17.04 14.95 -7.76
CA PRO A 203 17.23 13.61 -8.30
C PRO A 203 18.36 12.83 -7.59
N ILE A 204 18.16 11.52 -7.41
CA ILE A 204 19.14 10.60 -6.81
C ILE A 204 19.84 9.82 -7.91
N ALA A 205 20.95 10.37 -8.43
CA ALA A 205 21.69 9.78 -9.55
C ALA A 205 22.11 8.32 -9.32
N LYS A 206 22.43 7.92 -8.08
CA LYS A 206 22.86 6.55 -7.74
C LYS A 206 21.75 5.50 -7.92
N LEU A 207 20.48 5.89 -7.75
CA LEU A 207 19.34 4.98 -7.90
C LEU A 207 18.77 5.02 -9.33
N GLY A 208 19.10 6.05 -10.11
CA GLY A 208 18.72 6.21 -11.50
C GLY A 208 17.48 7.08 -11.69
N ASN A 209 16.91 7.03 -12.88
CA ASN A 209 15.75 7.85 -13.25
C ASN A 209 14.53 7.53 -12.36
N GLY A 210 13.74 8.57 -12.06
CA GLY A 210 12.55 8.45 -11.23
C GLY A 210 12.82 8.43 -9.72
N TRP A 211 14.07 8.52 -9.27
CA TRP A 211 14.39 8.56 -7.83
C TRP A 211 14.74 9.97 -7.38
N TYR A 212 14.13 10.40 -6.28
CA TYR A 212 14.29 11.76 -5.76
C TYR A 212 14.37 11.78 -4.23
N HIS A 213 14.98 12.83 -3.68
CA HIS A 213 15.03 13.11 -2.25
C HIS A 213 13.66 13.60 -1.73
N THR A 214 12.60 12.83 -1.92
CA THR A 214 11.24 13.23 -1.56
C THR A 214 11.03 13.26 -0.06
N HIS A 215 10.60 14.42 0.44
CA HIS A 215 10.32 14.62 1.85
C HIS A 215 8.96 14.03 2.24
N GLN A 216 8.87 13.50 3.47
CA GLN A 216 7.64 12.86 3.97
C GLN A 216 6.40 13.78 4.01
N TYR A 217 6.61 15.11 4.01
CA TYR A 217 5.53 16.12 4.05
C TYR A 217 5.26 16.78 2.68
N ALA A 218 5.80 16.24 1.59
CA ALA A 218 5.62 16.81 0.24
C ALA A 218 4.26 16.49 -0.41
N LEU A 219 3.43 15.65 0.24
CA LEU A 219 2.21 15.09 -0.35
C LEU A 219 1.25 16.17 -0.91
N GLU A 220 1.06 17.28 -0.21
CA GLU A 220 0.12 18.34 -0.62
C GLU A 220 0.51 18.95 -1.96
N LEU A 221 1.81 19.21 -2.16
CA LEU A 221 2.34 19.81 -3.38
C LEU A 221 2.35 18.81 -4.54
N ILE A 222 2.75 17.56 -4.29
CA ILE A 222 2.74 16.49 -5.30
C ILE A 222 1.31 16.28 -5.79
N PHE A 223 0.36 16.10 -4.87
CA PHE A 223 -1.04 15.87 -5.22
C PHE A 223 -1.65 17.07 -5.94
N HIS A 224 -1.36 18.30 -5.49
CA HIS A 224 -1.87 19.50 -6.14
C HIS A 224 -1.36 19.64 -7.57
N THR A 225 -0.06 19.42 -7.80
CA THR A 225 0.52 19.48 -9.15
C THR A 225 -0.13 18.46 -10.08
N ARG A 226 -0.34 17.22 -9.59
CA ARG A 226 -1.02 16.16 -10.34
C ARG A 226 -2.48 16.52 -10.63
N ALA A 227 -3.21 17.08 -9.67
CA ALA A 227 -4.59 17.52 -9.84
C ALA A 227 -4.73 18.65 -10.88
N LEU A 228 -3.80 19.59 -10.91
CA LEU A 228 -3.78 20.68 -11.90
C LEU A 228 -3.60 20.17 -13.33
N LYS A 229 -2.89 19.06 -13.52
CA LYS A 229 -2.61 18.43 -14.82
C LYS A 229 -3.56 17.28 -15.17
N HIS A 230 -4.51 16.96 -14.28
CA HIS A 230 -5.42 15.83 -14.50
C HIS A 230 -6.34 16.08 -15.70
N ARG A 231 -6.50 15.05 -16.55
CA ARG A 231 -7.25 15.15 -17.82
C ARG A 231 -8.74 15.52 -17.65
N CYS A 232 -9.34 15.20 -16.50
CA CYS A 232 -10.74 15.54 -16.20
C CYS A 232 -10.86 16.82 -15.35
N ARG A 233 -9.80 17.63 -15.24
CA ARG A 233 -9.89 18.94 -14.60
C ARG A 233 -10.80 19.85 -15.42
N VAL A 234 -11.72 20.52 -14.74
CA VAL A 234 -12.63 21.51 -15.34
C VAL A 234 -12.38 22.89 -14.73
N TYR A 235 -12.66 23.94 -15.50
CA TYR A 235 -12.49 25.34 -15.09
C TYR A 235 -13.81 26.02 -14.72
N ASN A 236 -14.94 25.39 -15.03
CA ASN A 236 -16.27 25.82 -14.66
C ASN A 236 -16.77 24.96 -13.50
N GLU A 237 -17.12 25.59 -12.37
CA GLU A 237 -17.62 24.87 -11.18
C GLU A 237 -18.90 24.07 -11.44
N ASN A 238 -19.70 24.44 -12.45
CA ASN A 238 -20.94 23.75 -12.79
C ASN A 238 -20.72 22.41 -13.52
N GLU A 239 -19.54 22.20 -14.08
CA GLU A 239 -19.15 20.95 -14.77
C GLU A 239 -18.49 19.95 -13.80
N ALA A 240 -18.25 20.37 -12.56
CA ALA A 240 -17.53 19.61 -11.57
C ALA A 240 -18.45 18.65 -10.80
N LYS A 241 -17.89 17.51 -10.45
CA LYS A 241 -18.43 16.60 -9.45
C LYS A 241 -17.61 16.63 -8.18
N LEU A 242 -16.28 16.70 -8.31
CA LEU A 242 -15.35 16.74 -7.18
C LEU A 242 -14.69 18.11 -7.10
N PHE A 243 -14.62 18.67 -5.90
CA PHE A 243 -13.96 19.94 -5.64
C PHE A 243 -12.71 19.74 -4.79
N TYR A 244 -11.54 19.92 -5.38
CA TYR A 244 -10.28 19.87 -4.66
C TYR A 244 -9.94 21.26 -4.09
N VAL A 245 -9.70 21.31 -2.78
CA VAL A 245 -9.27 22.51 -2.04
C VAL A 245 -7.76 22.40 -1.78
N PRO A 246 -6.89 23.08 -2.55
CA PRO A 246 -5.45 22.96 -2.42
C PRO A 246 -4.89 23.81 -1.26
N TYR A 247 -5.37 23.53 -0.04
CA TYR A 247 -4.85 24.11 1.19
C TYR A 247 -3.65 23.31 1.68
N TYR A 248 -2.53 23.97 1.96
CA TYR A 248 -1.32 23.30 2.46
C TYR A 248 -1.28 23.33 3.99
N GLY A 249 -2.28 22.67 4.61
CA GLY A 249 -2.45 22.68 6.06
C GLY A 249 -1.29 22.03 6.81
N GLY A 250 -0.64 21.02 6.22
CA GLY A 250 0.57 20.41 6.77
C GLY A 250 1.73 21.40 6.84
N LEU A 251 1.90 22.24 5.81
CA LEU A 251 2.90 23.31 5.82
C LEU A 251 2.55 24.44 6.79
N ASP A 252 1.28 24.82 6.90
CA ASP A 252 0.84 25.82 7.89
C ASP A 252 1.12 25.36 9.32
N ILE A 253 0.92 24.08 9.60
CA ILE A 253 1.33 23.48 10.87
C ILE A 253 2.84 23.59 11.08
N LEU A 254 3.65 23.18 10.10
CA LEU A 254 5.11 23.21 10.21
C LEU A 254 5.64 24.63 10.44
N ARG A 255 5.00 25.64 9.84
CA ARG A 255 5.32 27.05 10.03
C ARG A 255 5.33 27.48 11.50
N TRP A 256 4.50 26.84 12.34
CA TRP A 256 4.30 27.22 13.74
C TRP A 256 4.75 26.19 14.78
N HIS A 257 4.95 24.92 14.41
CA HIS A 257 5.26 23.83 15.34
C HIS A 257 6.45 24.11 16.28
N PHE A 258 7.47 24.80 15.77
CA PHE A 258 8.70 25.06 16.52
C PHE A 258 8.86 26.52 16.92
N LYS A 259 7.76 27.30 16.87
CA LYS A 259 7.73 28.71 17.23
C LYS A 259 6.85 28.93 18.46
N ASN A 260 7.28 29.83 19.33
CA ASN A 260 6.50 30.21 20.51
C ASN A 260 5.43 31.23 20.12
N VAL A 261 4.29 30.74 19.65
CA VAL A 261 3.12 31.55 19.25
C VAL A 261 1.85 31.01 19.90
N SER A 262 0.85 31.88 20.09
CA SER A 262 -0.44 31.47 20.66
C SER A 262 -1.21 30.53 19.74
N ASN A 263 -2.15 29.77 20.33
CA ASN A 263 -3.02 28.87 19.60
C ASN A 263 -3.92 29.61 18.59
N ASP A 264 -4.33 30.85 18.89
CA ASP A 264 -5.10 31.69 17.95
C ASP A 264 -4.33 31.96 16.65
N VAL A 265 -3.02 32.20 16.75
CA VAL A 265 -2.15 32.40 15.57
C VAL A 265 -2.07 31.12 14.74
N LYS A 266 -1.92 29.96 15.38
CA LYS A 266 -1.88 28.66 14.71
C LYS A 266 -3.18 28.33 13.98
N ASP A 267 -4.32 28.71 14.54
CA ASP A 267 -5.63 28.39 13.98
C ASP A 267 -6.11 29.40 12.93
N THR A 268 -5.49 30.58 12.86
CA THR A 268 -5.97 31.71 12.03
C THR A 268 -6.18 31.33 10.58
N LEU A 269 -5.19 30.68 9.94
CA LEU A 269 -5.27 30.41 8.51
C LEU A 269 -6.36 29.37 8.17
N GLY A 270 -6.51 28.34 9.01
CA GLY A 270 -7.59 27.35 8.87
C GLY A 270 -8.99 27.98 9.02
N LEU A 271 -9.17 28.88 9.99
CA LEU A 271 -10.43 29.61 10.20
C LEU A 271 -10.76 30.54 9.02
N GLU A 272 -9.76 31.26 8.50
CA GLU A 272 -9.94 32.13 7.34
C GLU A 272 -10.28 31.34 6.07
N LEU A 273 -9.73 30.13 5.91
CA LEU A 273 -10.05 29.24 4.79
C LEU A 273 -11.52 28.80 4.86
N VAL A 274 -11.98 28.36 6.02
CA VAL A 274 -13.39 27.96 6.22
C VAL A 274 -14.33 29.11 5.88
N LYS A 275 -14.05 30.31 6.39
CA LYS A 275 -14.82 31.52 6.05
C LYS A 275 -14.80 31.82 4.55
N TRP A 276 -13.68 31.58 3.86
CA TRP A 276 -13.60 31.74 2.41
C TRP A 276 -14.45 30.72 1.66
N LEU A 277 -14.47 29.46 2.12
CA LEU A 277 -15.26 28.37 1.55
C LEU A 277 -16.76 28.56 1.74
N GLU A 278 -17.19 29.06 2.91
CA GLU A 278 -18.59 29.40 3.20
C GLU A 278 -19.17 30.45 2.24
N ASN A 279 -18.31 31.22 1.56
CA ASN A 279 -18.72 32.17 0.52
C ASN A 279 -18.79 31.54 -0.89
N LYS A 280 -18.58 30.23 -1.04
CA LYS A 280 -18.63 29.51 -2.33
C LYS A 280 -19.94 28.77 -2.50
N LYS A 281 -20.61 28.99 -3.63
CA LYS A 281 -21.88 28.34 -3.95
C LYS A 281 -21.80 26.81 -3.90
N PRO A 282 -20.77 26.15 -4.48
CA PRO A 282 -20.68 24.69 -4.41
C PRO A 282 -20.54 24.16 -2.97
N TRP A 283 -19.77 24.86 -2.12
CA TRP A 283 -19.61 24.48 -0.72
C TRP A 283 -20.94 24.50 0.03
N LEU A 284 -21.72 25.58 -0.10
CA LEU A 284 -23.02 25.71 0.55
C LEU A 284 -24.02 24.66 0.03
N LYS A 285 -23.99 24.36 -1.27
CA LYS A 285 -24.92 23.41 -1.91
C LYS A 285 -24.82 22.00 -1.33
N ASN A 286 -23.60 21.50 -1.15
CA ASN A 286 -23.34 20.12 -0.73
C ASN A 286 -22.76 20.01 0.68
N SER A 287 -22.71 21.13 1.42
CA SER A 287 -22.16 21.22 2.78
C SER A 287 -20.76 20.61 2.90
N GLY A 288 -19.92 20.82 1.89
CA GLY A 288 -18.55 20.30 1.85
C GLY A 288 -18.40 18.81 1.49
N LYS A 289 -19.48 18.04 1.29
CA LYS A 289 -19.41 16.57 1.12
C LYS A 289 -18.69 16.11 -0.15
N ASP A 290 -18.70 16.96 -1.18
CA ASP A 290 -18.00 16.79 -2.46
C ASP A 290 -16.65 17.53 -2.51
N HIS A 291 -16.23 18.11 -1.38
CA HIS A 291 -14.93 18.75 -1.21
C HIS A 291 -13.91 17.78 -0.64
N VAL A 292 -12.70 17.81 -1.20
CA VAL A 292 -11.56 17.03 -0.73
C VAL A 292 -10.38 17.93 -0.41
N PHE A 293 -9.73 17.61 0.71
CA PHE A 293 -8.50 18.20 1.20
C PHE A 293 -7.41 17.12 1.18
N VAL A 294 -6.19 17.52 0.83
CA VAL A 294 -5.00 16.69 1.02
C VAL A 294 -4.20 17.36 2.11
N LEU A 295 -3.92 16.61 3.17
CA LEU A 295 -3.22 17.11 4.34
C LEU A 295 -1.93 16.30 4.53
N GLY A 296 -0.79 16.98 4.36
CA GLY A 296 0.54 16.38 4.30
C GLY A 296 1.14 15.96 5.64
N LYS A 297 0.31 15.84 6.68
CA LYS A 297 0.67 15.43 8.03
C LYS A 297 -0.35 14.41 8.58
N ILE A 298 -0.09 13.88 9.77
CA ILE A 298 -0.98 12.93 10.44
C ILE A 298 -2.23 13.63 10.96
N SER A 299 -3.38 12.92 11.02
CA SER A 299 -4.67 13.51 11.42
C SER A 299 -4.60 14.24 12.78
N TRP A 300 -3.82 13.70 13.72
CA TRP A 300 -3.65 14.25 15.08
C TRP A 300 -3.11 15.68 15.11
N ASP A 301 -2.26 16.06 14.16
CA ASP A 301 -1.70 17.42 14.10
C ASP A 301 -2.76 18.48 13.79
N PHE A 302 -3.93 18.08 13.32
CA PHE A 302 -5.05 18.96 13.00
C PHE A 302 -6.22 18.85 13.99
N ARG A 303 -6.06 18.08 15.08
CA ARG A 303 -7.14 17.73 16.02
C ARG A 303 -6.87 18.16 17.46
N ARG A 304 -6.27 19.34 17.64
CA ARG A 304 -6.03 19.90 18.98
C ARG A 304 -7.36 20.25 19.65
N LYS A 305 -7.69 19.56 20.75
CA LYS A 305 -8.94 19.75 21.54
C LYS A 305 -8.79 20.67 22.75
N ASN A 306 -7.61 20.72 23.37
CA ASN A 306 -7.34 21.46 24.62
C ASN A 306 -6.28 22.56 24.40
N ASP A 307 -5.80 23.15 25.49
CA ASP A 307 -4.67 24.10 25.53
C ASP A 307 -3.30 23.47 25.23
N ALA A 308 -3.28 22.28 24.60
CA ALA A 308 -2.05 21.67 24.13
C ALA A 308 -1.30 22.62 23.20
N SER A 309 0.03 22.58 23.21
CA SER A 309 0.85 23.45 22.39
C SER A 309 1.03 22.92 20.95
N TRP A 310 0.64 21.68 20.67
CA TRP A 310 0.92 21.00 19.41
C TRP A 310 -0.30 21.00 18.47
N GLY A 311 -0.05 21.22 17.18
CA GLY A 311 -1.08 21.17 16.15
C GLY A 311 -2.08 22.34 16.11
N THR A 312 -3.10 22.17 15.27
CA THR A 312 -4.22 23.10 15.06
C THR A 312 -5.54 22.43 15.42
N ARG A 313 -6.63 23.19 15.49
CA ARG A 313 -7.99 22.64 15.63
C ARG A 313 -8.74 22.49 14.31
N PHE A 314 -8.04 22.55 13.16
CA PHE A 314 -8.67 22.64 11.84
C PHE A 314 -9.67 21.51 11.56
N LEU A 315 -9.36 20.26 11.91
CA LEU A 315 -10.27 19.12 11.71
C LEU A 315 -11.32 18.96 12.81
N GLU A 316 -11.28 19.78 13.86
CA GLU A 316 -12.30 19.86 14.90
C GLU A 316 -13.37 20.93 14.58
N LEU A 317 -13.18 21.73 13.51
CA LEU A 317 -14.19 22.68 13.07
C LEU A 317 -15.43 21.93 12.53
N ASP A 318 -16.62 22.40 12.87
CA ASP A 318 -17.89 21.79 12.44
C ASP A 318 -17.99 21.71 10.91
N GLN A 319 -17.56 22.77 10.22
CA GLN A 319 -17.54 22.86 8.77
C GLN A 319 -16.66 21.80 8.12
N MET A 320 -15.67 21.29 8.86
CA MET A 320 -14.74 20.28 8.36
C MET A 320 -15.25 18.86 8.58
N GLN A 321 -16.37 18.61 9.25
CA GLN A 321 -16.80 17.23 9.53
C GLN A 321 -17.28 16.47 8.30
N ASN A 322 -17.87 17.16 7.31
CA ASN A 322 -18.48 16.54 6.14
C ASN A 322 -17.52 16.31 4.96
N SER A 323 -16.48 17.12 4.84
CA SER A 323 -15.53 17.04 3.73
C SER A 323 -14.57 15.85 3.85
N MET A 324 -14.01 15.42 2.72
CA MET A 324 -13.01 14.34 2.66
C MET A 324 -11.61 14.86 2.98
N LYS A 325 -10.85 14.11 3.77
CA LYS A 325 -9.46 14.42 4.11
C LYS A 325 -8.60 13.23 3.71
N LEU A 326 -7.69 13.47 2.78
CA LEU A 326 -6.63 12.53 2.42
C LEU A 326 -5.43 12.82 3.30
N LEU A 327 -4.98 11.83 4.06
CA LEU A 327 -3.95 11.97 5.09
C LEU A 327 -2.91 10.86 4.94
N ILE A 328 -1.66 11.13 5.33
CA ILE A 328 -0.61 10.09 5.42
C ILE A 328 -0.86 9.10 6.58
N GLU A 329 -1.61 9.55 7.59
CA GLU A 329 -2.13 8.75 8.70
C GLU A 329 -3.52 9.27 9.06
N ARG A 330 -4.54 8.42 8.93
CA ARG A 330 -5.92 8.77 9.23
C ARG A 330 -6.26 8.54 10.69
N GLN A 331 -7.28 9.23 11.15
CA GLN A 331 -7.98 8.90 12.40
C GLN A 331 -9.02 7.81 12.11
N PRO A 332 -8.86 6.55 12.59
CA PRO A 332 -9.66 5.44 12.11
C PRO A 332 -11.16 5.48 12.41
N TRP A 333 -11.60 6.30 13.38
CA TRP A 333 -13.01 6.52 13.73
C TRP A 333 -13.68 7.66 12.97
N HIS A 334 -12.99 8.35 12.07
CA HIS A 334 -13.61 9.34 11.18
C HIS A 334 -13.74 8.77 9.77
N ILE A 335 -14.99 8.59 9.32
CA ILE A 335 -15.29 7.96 8.03
C ILE A 335 -14.78 8.78 6.83
N ASN A 336 -14.65 10.10 7.03
CA ASN A 336 -14.19 11.04 6.02
C ASN A 336 -12.68 11.25 6.01
N ASP A 337 -11.95 10.66 6.96
CA ASP A 337 -10.50 10.62 6.98
C ASP A 337 -10.05 9.35 6.25
N ILE A 338 -9.31 9.52 5.16
CA ILE A 338 -8.84 8.44 4.29
C ILE A 338 -7.32 8.44 4.31
N GLY A 339 -6.73 7.31 4.71
CA GLY A 339 -5.29 7.13 4.65
C GLY A 339 -4.85 6.85 3.21
N ILE A 340 -3.90 7.63 2.72
CA ILE A 340 -3.21 7.41 1.44
C ILE A 340 -1.71 7.27 1.67
N PRO A 341 -0.96 6.61 0.76
CA PRO A 341 0.46 6.35 0.94
C PRO A 341 1.27 7.61 1.25
N HIS A 342 2.28 7.47 2.10
CA HIS A 342 3.32 8.50 2.15
C HIS A 342 3.98 8.62 0.76
N PRO A 343 4.37 9.82 0.33
CA PRO A 343 5.17 9.96 -0.88
C PRO A 343 6.52 9.23 -0.66
N THR A 344 6.82 8.25 -1.51
CA THR A 344 8.09 7.50 -1.45
C THR A 344 9.19 8.23 -2.22
N TYR A 345 10.40 7.66 -2.27
CA TYR A 345 11.49 8.23 -3.06
C TYR A 345 11.38 7.95 -4.57
N PHE A 346 10.49 7.05 -4.99
CA PHE A 346 10.36 6.63 -6.38
C PHE A 346 9.10 7.24 -7.01
N HIS A 347 9.30 8.04 -8.06
CA HIS A 347 8.28 8.72 -8.84
C HIS A 347 8.43 8.35 -10.32
N PRO A 348 7.73 7.31 -10.82
CA PRO A 348 7.88 6.85 -12.20
C PRO A 348 7.32 7.86 -13.20
N HIS A 349 7.98 7.99 -14.35
CA HIS A 349 7.47 8.77 -15.48
C HIS A 349 6.56 7.93 -16.39
N SER A 350 6.91 6.65 -16.54
CA SER A 350 6.29 5.72 -17.50
C SER A 350 6.04 4.34 -16.89
N ASP A 351 5.20 3.54 -17.55
CA ASP A 351 5.00 2.13 -17.18
C ASP A 351 6.31 1.33 -17.21
N ASP A 352 7.24 1.68 -18.10
CA ASP A 352 8.53 1.01 -18.24
C ASP A 352 9.46 1.27 -17.05
N ASP A 353 9.36 2.45 -16.41
CA ASP A 353 10.10 2.72 -15.15
C ASP A 353 9.64 1.79 -14.04
N ILE A 354 8.31 1.59 -13.92
CA ILE A 354 7.72 0.66 -12.96
C ILE A 354 8.17 -0.77 -13.26
N ILE A 355 8.05 -1.23 -14.51
CA ILE A 355 8.45 -2.59 -14.92
C ILE A 355 9.94 -2.82 -14.66
N THR A 356 10.79 -1.85 -15.01
CA THR A 356 12.23 -1.92 -14.78
C THR A 356 12.53 -2.07 -13.29
N TRP A 357 11.86 -1.30 -12.44
CA TRP A 357 12.03 -1.40 -11.00
C TRP A 357 11.49 -2.74 -10.44
N GLN A 358 10.32 -3.19 -10.87
CA GLN A 358 9.76 -4.49 -10.49
C GLN A 358 10.74 -5.64 -10.80
N LEU A 359 11.32 -5.65 -12.01
CA LEU A 359 12.33 -6.64 -12.40
C LEU A 359 13.60 -6.55 -11.57
N ASN A 360 14.06 -5.34 -11.25
CA ASN A 360 15.23 -5.13 -10.39
C ASN A 360 15.03 -5.67 -8.97
N ILE A 361 13.83 -5.52 -8.41
CA ILE A 361 13.48 -5.99 -7.06
C ILE A 361 13.22 -7.49 -7.02
N ILE A 362 12.56 -8.07 -8.02
CA ILE A 362 12.32 -9.52 -8.04
C ILE A 362 13.60 -10.32 -8.26
N ARG A 363 14.57 -9.76 -9.00
CA ARG A 363 15.88 -10.39 -9.25
C ARG A 363 16.92 -10.07 -8.19
N SER A 364 16.60 -9.24 -7.18
CA SER A 364 17.56 -8.85 -6.15
C SER A 364 17.99 -10.06 -5.31
N ASN A 365 19.29 -10.28 -5.17
CA ASN A 365 19.82 -11.26 -4.22
C ASN A 365 19.81 -10.66 -2.81
N ARG A 366 18.88 -11.10 -1.96
CA ARG A 366 18.72 -10.60 -0.59
C ARG A 366 19.70 -11.30 0.34
N LYS A 367 20.65 -10.52 0.86
CA LYS A 367 21.77 -11.03 1.68
C LYS A 367 21.44 -11.07 3.16
N SER A 368 20.48 -10.27 3.60
CA SER A 368 20.09 -10.15 5.01
C SER A 368 18.69 -10.73 5.21
N LEU A 369 18.49 -11.46 6.31
CA LEU A 369 17.13 -11.90 6.68
C LEU A 369 16.30 -10.68 7.12
N ILE A 370 16.90 -9.79 7.90
CA ILE A 370 16.21 -8.63 8.47
C ILE A 370 17.00 -7.37 8.17
N GLY A 371 16.29 -6.33 7.76
CA GLY A 371 16.78 -4.96 7.71
C GLY A 371 16.03 -4.11 8.72
N PHE A 372 16.74 -3.26 9.47
CA PHE A 372 16.12 -2.29 10.35
C PHE A 372 16.77 -0.92 10.20
N ALA A 373 16.00 0.06 9.69
CA ALA A 373 16.36 1.47 9.74
C ALA A 373 15.64 2.11 10.93
N GLY A 374 16.39 2.54 11.94
CA GLY A 374 15.80 3.12 13.14
C GLY A 374 16.82 3.77 14.08
N ALA A 375 16.29 4.40 15.12
CA ALA A 375 17.06 4.97 16.21
C ALA A 375 16.43 4.52 17.54
N ALA A 376 17.28 4.23 18.53
CA ALA A 376 16.84 4.03 19.89
C ALA A 376 16.33 5.36 20.46
N ARG A 377 15.51 5.30 21.51
CA ARG A 377 15.19 6.47 22.34
C ARG A 377 16.14 6.44 23.53
N PRO A 378 17.13 7.37 23.63
CA PRO A 378 18.14 7.33 24.67
C PRO A 378 17.55 7.22 26.08
N ASP A 379 16.42 7.89 26.31
CA ASP A 379 15.75 7.96 27.61
C ASP A 379 14.62 6.93 27.80
N ALA A 380 14.48 5.94 26.89
CA ALA A 380 13.44 4.90 26.96
C ALA A 380 13.98 3.54 26.47
N PRO A 381 14.81 2.85 27.28
CA PRO A 381 15.39 1.55 26.92
C PRO A 381 14.35 0.43 26.77
N GLU A 382 13.21 0.53 27.44
CA GLU A 382 12.06 -0.38 27.34
C GLU A 382 11.19 -0.13 26.08
N ASN A 383 11.53 0.89 25.30
CA ASN A 383 10.90 1.13 24.01
C ASN A 383 11.21 -0.01 23.05
N ILE A 384 10.19 -0.45 22.30
CA ILE A 384 10.32 -1.54 21.32
C ILE A 384 11.49 -1.33 20.34
N ARG A 385 11.79 -0.08 19.94
CA ARG A 385 12.91 0.20 19.03
C ARG A 385 14.25 -0.21 19.63
N SER A 386 14.49 0.11 20.90
CA SER A 386 15.72 -0.26 21.61
C SER A 386 15.85 -1.78 21.71
N ILE A 387 14.76 -2.48 21.99
CA ILE A 387 14.72 -3.95 22.06
C ILE A 387 15.00 -4.58 20.70
N LEU A 388 14.36 -4.07 19.63
CA LEU A 388 14.58 -4.55 18.27
C LEU A 388 16.02 -4.28 17.78
N ILE A 389 16.60 -3.13 18.12
CA ILE A 389 18.02 -2.83 17.83
C ILE A 389 18.92 -3.85 18.53
N ASN A 390 18.68 -4.13 19.81
CA ASN A 390 19.47 -5.10 20.57
C ASN A 390 19.35 -6.52 20.00
N GLN A 391 18.13 -6.98 19.66
CA GLN A 391 17.94 -8.28 19.02
C GLN A 391 18.62 -8.32 17.64
N CYS A 392 18.57 -7.23 16.85
CA CYS A 392 19.22 -7.16 15.55
C CYS A 392 20.75 -7.25 15.66
N ASN A 393 21.36 -6.49 16.57
CA ASN A 393 22.81 -6.49 16.79
C ASN A 393 23.33 -7.81 17.40
N SER A 394 22.45 -8.62 17.99
CA SER A 394 22.86 -9.93 18.55
C SER A 394 23.21 -10.97 17.48
N ASP A 395 22.74 -10.78 16.24
CA ASP A 395 23.07 -11.65 15.10
C ASP A 395 23.24 -10.82 13.81
N GLU A 396 24.42 -10.21 13.68
CA GLU A 396 24.80 -9.40 12.51
C GLU A 396 24.82 -10.22 11.20
N THR A 397 24.86 -11.55 11.28
CA THR A 397 24.82 -12.41 10.08
C THR A 397 23.41 -12.51 9.49
N LYS A 398 22.38 -12.29 10.32
CA LYS A 398 20.98 -12.34 9.93
C LYS A 398 20.34 -10.96 9.83
N CYS A 399 20.77 -10.00 10.65
CA CYS A 399 20.15 -8.69 10.75
C CYS A 399 21.13 -7.56 10.42
N ARG A 400 20.73 -6.68 9.49
CA ARG A 400 21.46 -5.46 9.14
C ARG A 400 20.74 -4.26 9.75
N PHE A 401 21.41 -3.56 10.66
CA PHE A 401 20.91 -2.34 11.30
C PHE A 401 21.50 -1.09 10.64
N LEU A 402 20.65 -0.12 10.30
CA LEU A 402 21.01 1.23 9.87
C LEU A 402 20.58 2.22 10.94
N ASN A 403 21.56 2.80 11.63
CA ASN A 403 21.33 3.75 12.71
C ASN A 403 20.91 5.13 12.18
N CYS A 404 19.66 5.55 12.47
CA CYS A 404 19.13 6.84 12.06
C CYS A 404 19.50 8.00 13.00
N SER A 405 20.12 7.76 14.17
CA SER A 405 20.29 8.77 15.23
C SER A 405 21.18 9.96 14.82
N LEU A 406 22.05 9.78 13.82
CA LEU A 406 22.97 10.80 13.31
C LEU A 406 22.70 11.11 11.82
N GLY A 407 21.43 11.09 11.42
CA GLY A 407 21.03 11.36 10.04
C GLY A 407 21.35 10.24 9.04
N GLY A 408 21.67 9.03 9.53
CA GLY A 408 21.95 7.88 8.66
C GLY A 408 20.80 7.50 7.72
N CYS A 409 19.58 7.89 8.09
CA CYS A 409 18.36 7.64 7.32
C CYS A 409 17.90 8.86 6.50
N ASP A 410 18.63 9.98 6.56
CA ASP A 410 18.41 11.15 5.71
C ASP A 410 18.98 10.93 4.29
N LYS A 411 19.73 9.84 4.10
CA LYS A 411 20.27 9.38 2.81
C LYS A 411 19.37 8.28 2.24
N PRO A 412 18.48 8.60 1.28
CA PRO A 412 17.54 7.63 0.71
C PRO A 412 18.24 6.39 0.15
N GLU A 413 19.44 6.54 -0.43
CA GLU A 413 20.21 5.44 -1.02
C GLU A 413 20.55 4.37 0.01
N SER A 414 20.93 4.76 1.23
CA SER A 414 21.27 3.82 2.29
C SER A 414 20.03 3.06 2.77
N VAL A 415 18.88 3.73 2.83
CA VAL A 415 17.60 3.11 3.22
C VAL A 415 17.10 2.15 2.14
N ILE A 416 17.11 2.57 0.86
CA ILE A 416 16.68 1.74 -0.27
C ILE A 416 17.62 0.54 -0.46
N GLU A 417 18.93 0.72 -0.30
CA GLU A 417 19.90 -0.38 -0.35
C GLU A 417 19.63 -1.40 0.77
N LEU A 418 19.44 -0.94 2.01
CA LEU A 418 19.09 -1.81 3.14
C LEU A 418 17.84 -2.64 2.86
N PHE A 419 16.76 -2.01 2.41
CA PHE A 419 15.48 -2.68 2.18
C PHE A 419 15.50 -3.60 0.97
N ARG A 420 16.19 -3.21 -0.11
CA ARG A 420 16.38 -4.07 -1.28
C ARG A 420 17.17 -5.34 -0.94
N ASP A 421 18.14 -5.24 -0.03
CA ASP A 421 19.01 -6.36 0.36
C ASP A 421 18.42 -7.28 1.44
N SER A 422 17.28 -6.92 2.05
CA SER A 422 16.71 -7.61 3.22
C SER A 422 15.43 -8.39 2.90
N GLU A 423 15.23 -9.59 3.44
CA GLU A 423 13.97 -10.34 3.28
C GLU A 423 12.79 -9.64 3.98
N PHE A 424 13.01 -9.27 5.24
CA PHE A 424 12.04 -8.61 6.13
C PHE A 424 12.54 -7.23 6.57
N CYS A 425 11.63 -6.27 6.75
CA CYS A 425 11.97 -4.93 7.21
C CYS A 425 11.18 -4.58 8.46
N LEU A 426 11.86 -4.30 9.56
CA LEU A 426 11.20 -4.00 10.84
C LEU A 426 10.56 -2.61 10.80
N GLN A 427 9.25 -2.55 11.03
CA GLN A 427 8.47 -1.32 11.04
C GLN A 427 7.77 -1.09 12.40
N PRO A 428 8.52 -0.89 13.51
CA PRO A 428 7.90 -0.51 14.78
C PRO A 428 7.25 0.88 14.71
N PRO A 429 6.27 1.18 15.57
CA PRO A 429 5.72 2.53 15.66
C PRO A 429 6.78 3.56 16.09
N GLY A 430 6.45 4.84 15.92
CA GLY A 430 7.26 5.99 16.36
C GLY A 430 6.50 6.92 17.27
N ASP A 431 6.61 8.23 17.00
CA ASP A 431 5.73 9.22 17.62
C ASP A 431 4.28 9.04 17.14
N SER A 432 4.10 8.47 15.95
CA SER A 432 2.82 7.99 15.45
C SER A 432 2.92 6.52 14.98
N PRO A 433 1.78 5.82 14.81
CA PRO A 433 1.76 4.44 14.35
C PRO A 433 2.42 4.19 12.99
N THR A 434 2.15 5.02 11.98
CA THR A 434 2.68 4.80 10.61
C THR A 434 3.90 5.67 10.30
N ARG A 435 4.68 5.26 9.30
CA ARG A 435 5.89 5.96 8.84
C ARG A 435 6.06 5.81 7.33
N LYS A 436 6.65 6.82 6.67
CA LYS A 436 7.11 6.74 5.27
C LYS A 436 7.92 5.47 4.98
N SER A 437 8.73 5.04 5.95
CA SER A 437 9.55 3.84 5.87
C SER A 437 8.79 2.54 5.57
N VAL A 438 7.50 2.44 5.95
CA VAL A 438 6.65 1.28 5.61
C VAL A 438 6.50 1.20 4.09
N PHE A 439 6.16 2.31 3.45
CA PHE A 439 5.99 2.40 2.00
C PHE A 439 7.31 2.24 1.25
N ASP A 440 8.41 2.83 1.74
CA ASP A 440 9.73 2.63 1.13
C ASP A 440 10.16 1.15 1.18
N SER A 441 9.80 0.41 2.24
CA SER A 441 10.08 -1.02 2.34
C SER A 441 9.27 -1.85 1.34
N LEU A 442 7.98 -1.54 1.18
CA LEU A 442 7.10 -2.16 0.19
C LEU A 442 7.59 -1.89 -1.25
N VAL A 443 7.93 -0.64 -1.57
CA VAL A 443 8.48 -0.27 -2.89
C VAL A 443 9.83 -0.97 -3.15
N SER A 444 10.57 -1.34 -2.11
CA SER A 444 11.83 -2.10 -2.22
C SER A 444 11.64 -3.63 -2.22
N GLY A 445 10.39 -4.12 -2.21
CA GLY A 445 10.03 -5.55 -2.12
C GLY A 445 10.46 -6.25 -0.82
N CYS A 446 10.75 -5.47 0.21
CA CYS A 446 11.04 -5.97 1.54
C CYS A 446 9.72 -6.22 2.27
N ILE A 447 9.57 -7.37 2.93
CA ILE A 447 8.31 -7.71 3.61
C ILE A 447 8.26 -6.94 4.93
N PRO A 448 7.37 -5.95 5.12
CA PRO A 448 7.26 -5.24 6.37
C PRO A 448 6.85 -6.17 7.52
N VAL A 449 7.56 -6.06 8.63
CA VAL A 449 7.20 -6.66 9.91
C VAL A 449 6.55 -5.57 10.76
N LEU A 450 5.26 -5.69 10.98
CA LEU A 450 4.45 -4.71 11.69
C LEU A 450 4.27 -5.14 13.14
N PHE A 451 4.32 -4.16 14.05
CA PHE A 451 4.22 -4.40 15.49
C PHE A 451 2.94 -3.85 16.11
N ASP A 452 2.19 -3.07 15.34
CA ASP A 452 0.93 -2.49 15.74
C ASP A 452 -0.03 -2.46 14.52
N PRO A 453 -1.27 -2.97 14.62
CA PRO A 453 -2.24 -2.92 13.52
C PRO A 453 -2.51 -1.50 13.00
N PHE A 454 -2.40 -0.48 13.85
CA PHE A 454 -2.58 0.93 13.46
C PHE A 454 -1.49 1.44 12.53
N THR A 455 -0.39 0.69 12.36
CA THR A 455 0.66 1.02 11.39
C THR A 455 0.15 0.96 9.95
N ALA A 456 -0.76 0.04 9.62
CA ALA A 456 -1.21 -0.16 8.24
C ALA A 456 -2.64 -0.72 8.10
N TYR A 457 -3.02 -1.70 8.92
CA TYR A 457 -4.23 -2.50 8.76
C TYR A 457 -5.50 -1.66 8.86
N TYR A 458 -5.48 -0.66 9.73
CA TYR A 458 -6.59 0.26 9.94
C TYR A 458 -6.46 1.59 9.17
N GLN A 459 -5.41 1.76 8.36
CA GLN A 459 -5.03 3.06 7.80
C GLN A 459 -5.40 3.23 6.32
N TYR A 460 -5.09 2.24 5.48
CA TYR A 460 -5.02 2.45 4.02
C TYR A 460 -6.03 1.58 3.23
N PRO A 461 -7.35 1.76 3.41
CA PRO A 461 -8.37 0.91 2.80
C PRO A 461 -8.32 0.88 1.26
N TRP A 462 -7.84 1.95 0.64
CA TRP A 462 -7.80 2.09 -0.82
C TRP A 462 -6.51 1.57 -1.46
N HIS A 463 -5.44 1.41 -0.67
CA HIS A 463 -4.10 1.11 -1.19
C HIS A 463 -3.51 -0.19 -0.66
N LEU A 464 -4.02 -0.71 0.46
CA LEU A 464 -3.60 -1.99 1.02
C LEU A 464 -4.79 -2.95 1.13
N PRO A 465 -4.58 -4.25 0.82
CA PRO A 465 -5.63 -5.25 0.85
C PRO A 465 -6.00 -5.60 2.29
N GLU A 466 -7.22 -6.11 2.44
CA GLU A 466 -7.74 -6.62 3.72
C GLU A 466 -6.99 -7.87 4.19
N ASP A 467 -6.57 -8.74 3.26
CA ASP A 467 -5.72 -9.87 3.58
C ASP A 467 -4.27 -9.40 3.78
N HIS A 468 -3.93 -9.13 5.04
CA HIS A 468 -2.63 -8.63 5.45
C HIS A 468 -1.49 -9.65 5.30
N SER A 469 -1.82 -10.95 5.28
CA SER A 469 -0.85 -12.03 5.13
C SER A 469 -0.16 -12.03 3.77
N LYS A 470 -0.76 -11.37 2.78
CA LYS A 470 -0.19 -11.24 1.43
C LYS A 470 1.00 -10.30 1.34
N TYR A 471 1.20 -9.41 2.31
CA TYR A 471 2.22 -8.38 2.19
C TYR A 471 3.00 -8.08 3.47
N SER A 472 2.66 -8.70 4.60
CA SER A 472 3.28 -8.35 5.88
C SER A 472 3.31 -9.52 6.86
N VAL A 473 4.20 -9.41 7.84
CA VAL A 473 4.22 -10.28 9.02
C VAL A 473 3.88 -9.44 10.24
N PHE A 474 2.97 -9.93 11.08
CA PHE A 474 2.62 -9.27 12.34
C PHE A 474 3.31 -9.94 13.54
N ILE A 475 3.91 -9.15 14.41
CA ILE A 475 4.45 -9.59 15.71
C ILE A 475 4.01 -8.56 16.76
N GLY A 476 3.15 -8.93 17.70
CA GLY A 476 2.58 -7.97 18.66
C GLY A 476 3.64 -7.22 19.45
N LYS A 477 3.53 -5.88 19.55
CA LYS A 477 4.52 -5.04 20.23
C LYS A 477 4.85 -5.50 21.65
N GLU A 478 3.84 -5.91 22.42
CA GLU A 478 4.04 -6.35 23.81
C GLU A 478 4.76 -7.69 23.90
N GLU A 479 4.53 -8.61 22.95
CA GLU A 479 5.28 -9.88 22.91
C GLU A 479 6.79 -9.66 22.71
N VAL A 480 7.15 -8.60 21.98
CA VAL A 480 8.54 -8.17 21.81
C VAL A 480 9.06 -7.48 23.08
N ARG A 481 8.28 -6.56 23.67
CA ARG A 481 8.67 -5.81 24.88
C ARG A 481 8.89 -6.71 26.09
N GLU A 482 8.01 -7.69 26.26
CA GLU A 482 8.09 -8.71 27.31
C GLU A 482 9.11 -9.82 26.99
N MET A 483 9.84 -9.71 25.87
CA MET A 483 10.83 -10.68 25.39
C MET A 483 10.26 -12.11 25.24
N LYS A 484 8.95 -12.24 25.01
CA LYS A 484 8.29 -13.53 24.75
C LYS A 484 8.60 -14.07 23.35
N VAL A 485 9.02 -13.18 22.44
CA VAL A 485 9.37 -13.52 21.06
C VAL A 485 10.76 -12.98 20.71
N ASN A 486 11.62 -13.87 20.19
CA ASN A 486 12.80 -13.48 19.44
C ASN A 486 12.41 -13.30 17.96
N ILE A 487 12.59 -12.08 17.44
CA ILE A 487 12.15 -11.72 16.08
C ILE A 487 12.96 -12.44 14.99
N VAL A 488 14.25 -12.71 15.22
CA VAL A 488 15.11 -13.44 14.27
C VAL A 488 14.61 -14.87 14.13
N GLU A 489 14.40 -15.56 15.25
CA GLU A 489 13.88 -16.93 15.26
C GLU A 489 12.47 -17.04 14.66
N LYS A 490 11.59 -16.08 14.98
CA LYS A 490 10.23 -16.04 14.44
C LYS A 490 10.24 -15.90 12.93
N LEU A 491 11.06 -14.99 12.39
CA LEU A 491 11.13 -14.72 10.95
C LEU A 491 11.86 -15.81 10.17
N MET A 492 12.82 -16.52 10.79
CA MET A 492 13.44 -17.71 10.20
C MET A 492 12.42 -18.83 9.91
N LYS A 493 11.36 -18.94 10.72
CA LYS A 493 10.31 -19.97 10.56
C LYS A 493 9.38 -19.73 9.39
N VAL A 494 9.30 -18.50 8.87
CA VAL A 494 8.54 -18.20 7.65
C VAL A 494 9.24 -18.86 6.47
N SER A 495 8.55 -19.69 5.70
CA SER A 495 9.17 -20.45 4.62
C SER A 495 9.64 -19.54 3.48
N VAL A 496 10.65 -19.99 2.72
CA VAL A 496 11.12 -19.26 1.53
C VAL A 496 9.99 -19.03 0.53
N ARG A 497 9.11 -20.02 0.35
CA ARG A 497 7.95 -19.93 -0.53
C ARG A 497 6.99 -18.82 -0.11
N GLU A 498 6.62 -18.77 1.18
CA GLU A 498 5.75 -17.70 1.70
C GLU A 498 6.38 -16.31 1.52
N ARG A 499 7.70 -16.19 1.72
CA ARG A 499 8.43 -14.92 1.47
C ARG A 499 8.40 -14.53 -0.01
N GLU A 500 8.63 -15.47 -0.91
CA GLU A 500 8.55 -15.23 -2.36
C GLU A 500 7.14 -14.83 -2.81
N ASP A 501 6.11 -15.52 -2.28
CA ASP A 501 4.72 -15.23 -2.61
C ASP A 501 4.31 -13.84 -2.10
N MET A 502 4.63 -13.49 -0.86
CA MET A 502 4.41 -12.14 -0.32
C MET A 502 5.12 -11.07 -1.15
N ARG A 503 6.38 -11.30 -1.50
CA ARG A 503 7.18 -10.35 -2.28
C ARG A 503 6.64 -10.16 -3.68
N ARG A 504 6.24 -11.23 -4.37
CA ARG A 504 5.62 -11.13 -5.69
C ARG A 504 4.36 -10.30 -5.63
N PHE A 505 3.53 -10.53 -4.62
CA PHE A 505 2.32 -9.74 -4.40
C PHE A 505 2.66 -8.27 -4.14
N ILE A 506 3.60 -7.96 -3.25
CA ILE A 506 4.07 -6.59 -3.00
C ILE A 506 4.53 -5.91 -4.30
N VAL A 507 5.38 -6.57 -5.08
CA VAL A 507 6.02 -5.95 -6.24
C VAL A 507 5.07 -5.77 -7.42
N TYR A 508 4.25 -6.79 -7.71
CA TYR A 508 3.40 -6.76 -8.91
C TYR A 508 2.02 -6.16 -8.65
N GLU A 509 1.45 -6.36 -7.46
CA GLU A 509 0.09 -5.91 -7.14
C GLU A 509 0.05 -4.60 -6.35
N LEU A 510 0.98 -4.38 -5.40
CA LEU A 510 0.94 -3.19 -4.54
C LEU A 510 1.77 -2.03 -5.07
N LEU A 511 3.05 -2.26 -5.36
CA LEU A 511 4.04 -1.22 -5.65
C LEU A 511 3.55 -0.13 -6.62
N PRO A 512 2.93 -0.45 -7.77
CA PRO A 512 2.47 0.60 -8.68
C PRO A 512 1.47 1.55 -8.02
N GLY A 513 0.55 1.04 -7.20
CA GLY A 513 -0.46 1.80 -6.47
C GLY A 513 0.02 2.49 -5.20
N LEU A 514 1.30 2.34 -4.83
CA LEU A 514 1.92 2.97 -3.65
C LEU A 514 2.82 4.15 -4.00
N VAL A 515 3.22 4.29 -5.25
CA VAL A 515 4.08 5.39 -5.74
C VAL A 515 3.22 6.50 -6.33
N TYR A 516 3.76 7.71 -6.39
CA TYR A 516 3.15 8.82 -7.13
C TYR A 516 3.94 9.00 -8.42
N GLY A 517 3.30 8.93 -9.58
CA GLY A 517 4.00 9.24 -10.81
C GLY A 517 4.40 10.72 -10.83
N ASP A 518 5.45 11.06 -11.57
CA ASP A 518 5.84 12.46 -11.71
C ASP A 518 4.71 13.31 -12.35
N SER A 519 4.90 14.63 -12.35
CA SER A 519 3.84 15.54 -12.79
C SER A 519 3.45 15.38 -14.27
N ASN A 520 4.30 14.79 -15.10
CA ASN A 520 4.05 14.54 -16.52
C ASN A 520 3.86 13.04 -16.83
N SER A 521 3.71 12.21 -15.79
CA SER A 521 3.71 10.77 -15.95
C SER A 521 2.52 10.29 -16.78
N LYS A 522 2.79 9.31 -17.63
CA LYS A 522 1.81 8.67 -18.50
C LYS A 522 1.82 7.18 -18.23
N LEU A 523 1.05 6.78 -17.24
CA LEU A 523 0.85 5.38 -16.88
C LEU A 523 -0.43 4.89 -17.56
N GLU A 524 -0.30 3.95 -18.49
CA GLU A 524 -1.43 3.35 -19.21
C GLU A 524 -1.75 1.97 -18.67
N LYS A 525 -0.72 1.22 -18.24
CA LYS A 525 -0.85 -0.14 -17.68
C LYS A 525 -1.12 -0.12 -16.19
N PHE A 526 -0.48 0.80 -15.46
CA PHE A 526 -0.59 0.88 -14.01
C PHE A 526 -1.39 2.10 -13.54
N GLN A 527 -1.97 1.99 -12.35
CA GLN A 527 -2.52 3.14 -11.63
C GLN A 527 -1.59 3.48 -10.46
N ASP A 528 -1.14 4.73 -10.40
CA ASP A 528 -0.40 5.26 -9.25
C ASP A 528 -1.31 5.61 -8.08
N ALA A 529 -0.72 5.92 -6.93
CA ALA A 529 -1.45 6.29 -5.72
C ALA A 529 -2.40 7.47 -5.95
N PHE A 530 -2.00 8.45 -6.77
CA PHE A 530 -2.86 9.58 -7.15
C PHE A 530 -4.09 9.10 -7.94
N SER A 531 -3.90 8.29 -8.97
CA SER A 531 -4.97 7.80 -9.85
C SER A 531 -5.98 6.94 -9.09
N ILE A 532 -5.50 6.01 -8.26
CA ILE A 532 -6.35 5.19 -7.38
C ILE A 532 -7.19 6.09 -6.47
N THR A 533 -6.55 7.07 -5.83
CA THR A 533 -7.23 8.01 -4.92
C THR A 533 -8.32 8.81 -5.64
N ILE A 534 -8.01 9.43 -6.79
CA ILE A 534 -8.98 10.22 -7.56
C ILE A 534 -10.14 9.37 -8.06
N ASN A 535 -9.87 8.14 -8.52
CA ASN A 535 -10.91 7.23 -8.98
C ASN A 535 -11.87 6.85 -7.84
N ASN A 536 -11.35 6.58 -6.64
CA ASN A 536 -12.17 6.24 -5.47
C ASN A 536 -12.93 7.46 -4.92
N LEU A 537 -12.34 8.67 -4.97
CA LEU A 537 -13.03 9.91 -4.64
C LEU A 537 -14.24 10.14 -5.55
N LEU A 538 -14.06 9.99 -6.86
CA LEU A 538 -15.13 10.15 -7.84
C LEU A 538 -16.23 9.08 -7.66
N GLU A 539 -15.84 7.83 -7.40
CA GLU A 539 -16.78 6.75 -7.10
C GLU A 539 -17.62 7.08 -5.85
N ARG A 540 -17.00 7.59 -4.79
CA ARG A 540 -17.72 8.03 -3.60
C ARG A 540 -18.68 9.19 -3.92
N VAL A 541 -18.20 10.23 -4.59
CA VAL A 541 -19.03 11.43 -4.83
C VAL A 541 -20.23 11.13 -5.73
N ASN A 542 -20.11 10.16 -6.64
CA ASN A 542 -21.25 9.68 -7.45
C ASN A 542 -22.34 8.99 -6.63
N ARG A 543 -22.07 8.61 -5.38
CA ARG A 543 -23.03 8.00 -4.45
C ARG A 543 -23.60 9.00 -3.44
N ILE A 544 -23.18 10.27 -3.50
CA ILE A 544 -23.77 11.33 -2.69
C ILE A 544 -25.10 11.69 -3.35
N GLU A 545 -26.20 11.32 -2.69
CA GLU A 545 -27.57 11.71 -3.06
C GLU A 545 -27.82 13.21 -2.91
#